data_AF-A0A851MN49-F1
#
_entry.id   AF-A0A851MN49-F1
#
_cell.length_a   1.000
_cell.length_b   1.000
_cell.length_c   1.000
_cell.angle_alpha   90.00
_cell.angle_beta   90.00
_cell.angle_gamma   90.00
#
_symmetry.space_group_name_H-M   'P 1'
#
loop_
_entity.id
_entity.type
_entity.pdbx_description
1 polymer ?
#
loop_
_entity_poly.entity_id
_entity_poly.type
_entity_poly.pdbx_seq_one_letter_code
_entity_poly.pdbx_strand_id
1 'polypeptide(L)' 'MSPRGRGHPWALLLLPLLLPPVPVAAATSPRPSFVLVLADDLGFGDLGSYGHPSSATPHLDRL' A
#
# COMPACT_ATOMS: atom_id res chain seq x y z
N MET A 1 -59.18 23.22 -1.37
CA MET A 1 -58.47 21.91 -1.49
C MET A 1 -57.35 22.09 -2.51
N SER A 2 -56.12 22.30 -2.02
CA SER A 2 -54.93 22.48 -2.87
C SER A 2 -54.33 21.12 -3.22
N PRO A 3 -54.05 20.80 -4.50
CA PRO A 3 -53.47 19.51 -4.85
C PRO A 3 -52.02 19.49 -4.38
N ARG A 4 -51.77 18.63 -3.40
CA ARG A 4 -50.46 18.34 -2.80
C ARG A 4 -49.43 18.09 -3.91
N GLY A 5 -48.28 18.77 -3.79
CA GLY A 5 -47.15 18.68 -4.71
C GLY A 5 -46.68 17.24 -4.88
N ARG A 6 -46.87 16.69 -6.08
CA ARG A 6 -46.30 15.42 -6.51
C ARG A 6 -44.83 15.67 -6.80
N GLY A 7 -43.96 15.40 -5.82
CA GLY A 7 -42.52 15.43 -6.02
C GLY A 7 -42.16 14.56 -7.22
N HIS A 8 -41.46 15.13 -8.19
CA HIS A 8 -41.12 14.52 -9.47
C HIS A 8 -40.06 13.42 -9.25
N PRO A 9 -40.45 12.12 -9.16
CA PRO A 9 -39.50 11.06 -8.80
C PRO A 9 -38.44 10.83 -9.90
N TRP A 10 -38.75 11.30 -11.11
CA TRP A 10 -37.88 11.22 -12.28
C TRP A 10 -36.67 12.16 -12.20
N ALA A 11 -36.71 13.20 -11.37
CA ALA A 11 -35.57 14.11 -11.18
C ALA A 11 -34.36 13.39 -10.57
N LEU A 12 -34.59 12.35 -9.75
CA LEU A 12 -33.52 11.52 -9.17
C LEU A 12 -32.87 10.58 -10.19
N LEU A 13 -33.59 10.23 -11.27
CA LEU A 13 -33.07 9.36 -12.33
C LEU A 13 -32.10 10.09 -13.27
N LEU A 14 -32.17 11.43 -13.33
CA LEU A 14 -31.26 12.26 -14.13
C LEU A 14 -30.03 12.74 -13.35
N LEU A 15 -30.07 12.64 -12.02
CA LEU A 15 -28.98 13.04 -11.12
C LEU A 15 -27.61 12.42 -11.45
N PRO A 16 -27.48 11.12 -11.80
CA PRO A 16 -26.16 10.54 -12.12
C PRO A 16 -25.57 11.04 -13.44
N LEU A 17 -26.37 11.66 -14.32
CA LEU A 17 -25.91 12.18 -15.62
C LEU A 17 -25.20 13.54 -15.50
N LEU A 18 -25.39 14.25 -14.39
CA LEU A 18 -24.80 15.57 -14.15
C LEU A 18 -23.47 15.52 -13.36
N LEU A 19 -23.07 14.34 -12.90
CA LEU A 19 -21.85 14.14 -12.11
C LEU A 19 -20.71 13.64 -13.02
N PRO A 20 -19.54 14.30 -13.01
CA PRO A 20 -18.37 13.81 -13.72
C PRO A 20 -17.90 12.48 -13.12
N PRO A 21 -17.36 11.55 -13.93
CA PRO A 21 -16.82 10.30 -13.42
C PRO A 21 -15.65 10.60 -12.46
N VAL A 22 -15.74 10.07 -11.25
CA VAL A 22 -14.63 10.15 -10.29
C VAL A 22 -13.58 9.13 -10.72
N PRO A 23 -12.31 9.53 -10.94
CA PRO A 23 -11.26 8.59 -11.24
C PRO A 23 -11.07 7.66 -10.05
N VAL A 24 -11.32 6.38 -10.25
CA VAL A 24 -10.93 5.33 -9.30
C VAL A 24 -9.45 5.07 -9.52
N ALA A 25 -8.63 5.49 -8.55
CA ALA A 25 -7.22 5.12 -8.55
C ALA A 25 -7.13 3.60 -8.39
N ALA A 26 -6.58 2.92 -9.39
CA ALA A 26 -6.26 1.52 -9.26
C ALA A 26 -5.22 1.36 -8.15
N ALA A 27 -5.50 0.54 -7.16
CA ALA A 27 -4.51 0.15 -6.16
C ALA A 27 -3.44 -0.70 -6.86
N THR A 28 -2.39 -0.07 -7.38
CA THR A 28 -1.18 -0.77 -7.76
C THR A 28 -0.51 -1.22 -6.48
N SER A 29 -0.81 -2.43 -6.03
CA SER A 29 0.00 -3.09 -5.02
C SER A 29 1.41 -3.21 -5.59
N PRO A 30 2.44 -2.58 -4.99
CA PRO A 30 3.78 -2.69 -5.50
C PRO A 30 4.18 -4.17 -5.53
N ARG A 31 4.69 -4.62 -6.67
CA ARG A 31 5.17 -5.99 -6.81
C ARG A 31 6.36 -6.17 -5.84
N PRO A 32 6.35 -7.18 -4.96
CA PRO A 32 7.50 -7.46 -4.11
C PRO A 32 8.75 -7.67 -4.98
N SER A 33 9.82 -6.99 -4.60
CA SER A 33 11.15 -7.19 -5.18
C SER A 33 11.97 -8.05 -4.23
N PHE A 34 12.76 -8.97 -4.77
CA PHE A 34 13.61 -9.86 -3.98
C PHE A 34 15.07 -9.48 -4.19
N VAL A 35 15.81 -9.35 -3.09
CA VAL A 35 17.25 -9.20 -3.08
C VAL A 35 17.82 -10.39 -2.32
N LEU A 36 18.59 -11.23 -3.01
CA LEU A 36 19.31 -12.35 -2.40
C LEU A 36 20.76 -11.94 -2.19
N VAL A 37 21.18 -11.89 -0.93
CA VAL A 37 22.58 -11.66 -0.55
C VAL A 37 23.17 -13.01 -0.14
N LEU A 38 24.16 -13.47 -0.89
CA LEU A 38 24.93 -14.67 -0.59
C LEU A 38 26.31 -14.27 -0.09
N ALA A 39 26.70 -14.83 1.05
CA ALA A 39 28.04 -14.71 1.59
C ALA A 39 28.66 -16.11 1.68
N ASP A 40 29.89 -16.24 1.22
CA ASP A 40 30.68 -17.46 1.37
C ASP A 40 31.26 -17.53 2.79
N ASP A 41 31.31 -18.73 3.36
CA ASP A 41 31.92 -19.03 4.66
C ASP A 41 31.46 -18.15 5.86
N LEU A 42 30.29 -17.52 5.79
CA LEU A 42 29.76 -16.72 6.90
C LEU A 42 29.25 -17.64 8.03
N GLY A 43 29.95 -17.62 9.17
CA GLY A 43 29.60 -18.35 10.38
C GLY A 43 28.54 -17.65 11.23
N PHE A 44 27.87 -18.43 12.09
CA PHE A 44 26.85 -17.90 13.02
C PHE A 44 27.42 -16.87 14.00
N GLY A 45 28.71 -16.93 14.33
CA GLY A 45 29.33 -16.01 15.28
C GLY A 45 29.79 -14.70 14.67
N ASP A 46 29.79 -14.57 13.34
CA ASP A 46 30.60 -13.54 12.64
C ASP A 46 29.96 -12.15 12.62
N LEU A 47 28.66 -12.06 12.87
CA LEU A 47 27.92 -10.80 12.88
C LEU A 47 27.96 -10.12 14.26
N GLY A 48 28.06 -8.79 14.24
CA GLY A 48 27.94 -7.96 15.44
C GLY A 48 26.58 -8.15 16.14
N SER A 49 25.50 -8.33 15.38
CA SER A 49 24.16 -8.65 15.92
C SER A 49 24.08 -9.98 16.68
N TYR A 50 25.04 -10.89 16.47
CA TYR A 50 25.18 -12.14 17.22
C TYR A 50 26.22 -12.04 18.35
N GLY A 51 26.75 -10.85 18.61
CA GLY A 51 27.65 -10.58 19.73
C GLY A 51 29.13 -10.84 19.43
N HIS A 52 29.55 -10.84 18.15
CA HIS A 52 30.97 -10.93 17.83
C HIS A 52 31.74 -9.79 18.54
N PRO A 53 32.86 -10.07 19.23
CA PRO A 53 33.53 -9.08 20.09
C PRO A 53 34.21 -7.91 19.36
N SER A 54 34.24 -7.91 18.02
CA SER A 54 35.08 -6.98 17.25
C SER A 54 34.63 -6.77 15.80
N SER A 55 34.01 -7.77 15.16
CA SER A 55 33.40 -7.62 13.83
C SER A 55 32.23 -6.65 13.90
N ALA A 56 32.43 -5.45 13.33
CA ALA A 56 31.40 -4.45 13.21
C ALA A 56 30.65 -4.64 11.88
N THR A 57 29.37 -5.01 11.95
CA THR A 57 28.51 -5.23 10.78
C THR A 57 27.33 -4.25 10.74
N PRO A 58 27.53 -2.92 10.88
CA PRO A 58 26.47 -1.95 11.16
C PRO A 58 25.40 -1.85 10.08
N HIS A 59 25.70 -2.27 8.84
CA HIS A 59 24.71 -2.33 7.77
C HIS A 59 23.82 -3.57 7.89
N LEU A 60 24.40 -4.74 8.21
CA LEU A 60 23.65 -5.98 8.40
C LEU A 60 22.89 -6.00 9.73
N ASP A 61 23.46 -5.38 10.77
CA ASP A 61 22.83 -5.27 12.10
C ASP A 61 21.55 -4.41 12.10
N ARG A 62 21.34 -3.60 11.05
CA ARG A 62 20.18 -2.71 10.89
C ARG A 62 19.13 -3.24 9.90
N LEU A 63 19.44 -4.33 9.19
CA LEU A 63 18.48 -5.00 8.30
C LEU A 63 17.38 -5.66 9.12
#